data_AF-A0A9W4SSG7-F1
#
_entry.id   AF-A0A9W4SSG7-F1
#
_cell.length_a   1.000
_cell.length_b   1.000
_cell.length_c   1.000
_cell.angle_alpha   90.00
_cell.angle_beta   90.00
_cell.angle_gamma   90.00
#
_symmetry.space_group_name_H-M   'P 1'
#
loop_
_entity.id
_entity.type
_entity.pdbx_description
1 polymer ?
#
loop_
_entity_poly.entity_id
_entity_poly.type
_entity_poly.pdbx_seq_one_letter_code
_entity_poly.pdbx_strand_id
1 'polypeptide(L)'
;MFILTKFVLRIVNHLIKVDVSQKYIVTPEYILSWVQKYRRSTYESPPKHISTYGKDFKFLGREETKERLWNGTLNKNGVKKRYYAFLNKIIDRNSHPIPFIAAGPGTGKTRVLEESLNMMQQCAEND
;
A
#
# COMPACT_ATOMS: atom_id res chain seq x y z
N MET A 1 5.78 19.68 -4.66
CA MET A 1 4.47 19.18 -4.20
C MET A 1 3.45 19.33 -5.34
N PHE A 2 3.57 18.54 -6.42
CA PHE A 2 2.75 18.74 -7.64
C PHE A 2 2.23 17.45 -8.29
N ILE A 3 2.66 16.28 -7.80
CA ILE A 3 2.32 14.98 -8.41
C ILE A 3 1.05 14.39 -7.78
N LEU A 4 0.84 14.60 -6.47
CA LEU A 4 -0.39 14.21 -5.77
C LEU A 4 -1.62 14.97 -6.28
N THR A 5 -1.46 16.25 -6.62
CA THR A 5 -2.57 17.04 -7.18
C THR A 5 -2.98 16.55 -8.56
N LYS A 6 -2.05 16.18 -9.45
CA LYS A 6 -2.41 15.67 -10.79
C LYS A 6 -3.06 14.29 -10.78
N PHE A 7 -2.66 13.38 -9.90
CA PHE A 7 -3.27 12.05 -9.83
C PHE A 7 -4.69 12.11 -9.24
N VAL A 8 -4.87 12.90 -8.16
CA VAL A 8 -6.19 13.15 -7.57
C VAL A 8 -7.07 13.92 -8.55
N LEU A 9 -6.57 14.96 -9.24
CA LEU A 9 -7.33 15.65 -10.29
C LEU A 9 -7.72 14.72 -11.43
N ARG A 10 -6.87 13.77 -11.81
CA ARG A 10 -7.15 12.86 -12.91
C ARG A 10 -8.23 11.84 -12.54
N ILE A 11 -8.24 11.35 -11.30
CA ILE A 11 -9.32 10.52 -10.76
C ILE A 11 -10.61 11.35 -10.67
N VAL A 12 -10.55 12.55 -10.08
CA VAL A 12 -11.71 13.43 -9.92
C VAL A 12 -12.28 13.87 -11.28
N ASN A 13 -11.44 14.25 -12.25
CA ASN A 13 -11.90 14.59 -13.60
C ASN A 13 -12.41 13.38 -14.39
N HIS A 14 -11.92 12.18 -14.12
CA HIS A 14 -12.48 10.96 -14.74
C HIS A 14 -13.82 10.59 -14.09
N LEU A 15 -13.97 10.80 -12.78
CA LEU A 15 -15.24 10.65 -12.04
C LEU A 15 -16.26 11.72 -12.45
N ILE A 16 -15.84 12.96 -12.75
CA ILE A 16 -16.73 14.04 -13.21
C ILE A 16 -17.14 13.88 -14.68
N LYS A 17 -16.33 13.20 -15.50
CA LYS A 17 -16.69 12.85 -16.88
C LYS A 17 -17.63 11.64 -16.99
N VAL A 18 -17.90 10.95 -15.88
CA VAL A 18 -19.05 10.05 -15.80
C VAL A 18 -20.28 10.95 -15.72
N ASP A 19 -20.96 11.05 -16.85
CA ASP A 19 -22.16 11.83 -17.09
C ASP A 19 -23.12 11.79 -15.89
N VAL A 20 -23.22 12.91 -15.17
CA VAL A 20 -24.08 13.11 -13.99
C VAL A 20 -25.57 13.10 -14.38
N SER A 21 -25.91 12.90 -15.65
CA SER A 21 -27.29 12.76 -16.13
C SER A 21 -27.91 11.38 -15.87
N GLN A 22 -27.12 10.36 -15.55
CA GLN A 22 -27.65 9.03 -15.21
C GLN A 22 -27.64 8.81 -13.70
N LYS A 23 -28.86 8.76 -13.13
CA LYS A 23 -29.14 8.42 -11.73
C LYS A 23 -28.84 6.93 -11.51
N TYR A 24 -27.55 6.55 -11.47
CA TYR A 24 -27.15 5.20 -11.14
C TYR A 24 -27.53 4.91 -9.69
N ILE A 25 -28.38 3.91 -9.49
CA ILE A 25 -28.64 3.35 -8.16
C ILE A 25 -27.35 2.61 -7.77
N VAL A 26 -26.57 3.23 -6.89
CA VAL A 26 -25.34 2.63 -6.37
C VAL A 26 -25.73 1.55 -5.37
N THR A 27 -25.83 0.30 -5.84
CA THR A 27 -26.07 -0.86 -4.97
C THR A 27 -24.73 -1.49 -4.52
N PRO A 28 -24.70 -2.24 -3.39
CA PRO A 28 -23.50 -2.97 -2.97
C PRO A 28 -22.96 -3.94 -4.04
N GLU A 29 -23.85 -4.55 -4.83
CA GLU A 29 -23.49 -5.44 -5.93
C GLU A 29 -22.81 -4.68 -7.07
N TYR A 30 -23.30 -3.47 -7.38
CA TYR A 30 -22.66 -2.58 -8.34
C TYR A 30 -21.24 -2.23 -7.89
N ILE A 31 -21.06 -1.81 -6.63
CA ILE A 31 -19.73 -1.52 -6.05
C ILE A 31 -18.83 -2.76 -6.11
N LEU A 32 -19.34 -3.93 -5.72
CA LEU A 32 -18.59 -5.18 -5.71
C LEU A 32 -18.12 -5.57 -7.13
N SER A 33 -19.00 -5.50 -8.12
CA SER A 33 -18.66 -5.78 -9.52
C SER A 33 -17.60 -4.81 -10.06
N TRP A 34 -17.66 -3.54 -9.63
CA TRP A 34 -16.68 -2.52 -9.98
C TRP A 34 -15.32 -2.85 -9.36
N VAL A 35 -15.28 -3.13 -8.06
CA VAL A 35 -14.05 -3.52 -7.35
C VAL A 35 -13.43 -4.76 -7.98
N GLN A 36 -14.24 -5.76 -8.35
CA GLN A 36 -13.77 -6.96 -9.03
C GLN A 36 -13.20 -6.67 -10.42
N LYS A 37 -13.86 -5.80 -11.21
CA LYS A 37 -13.40 -5.40 -12.56
C LYS A 37 -12.03 -4.71 -12.54
N TYR A 38 -11.76 -3.88 -11.52
CA TYR A 38 -10.48 -3.15 -11.41
C TYR A 38 -9.50 -3.79 -10.44
N ARG A 39 -9.84 -4.95 -9.87
CA ARG A 39 -8.90 -5.75 -9.09
C ARG A 39 -7.80 -6.22 -10.03
N ARG A 40 -6.56 -5.82 -9.75
CA ARG A 40 -5.40 -6.32 -10.49
C ARG A 40 -5.34 -7.84 -10.40
N SER A 41 -5.01 -8.51 -11.51
CA SER A 41 -4.78 -9.95 -11.52
C SER A 41 -3.66 -10.25 -10.52
N THR A 42 -3.88 -11.22 -9.63
CA THR A 42 -2.90 -11.61 -8.59
C THR A 42 -1.65 -12.28 -9.17
N TYR A 43 -1.63 -12.53 -10.49
CA TYR A 43 -0.55 -13.22 -11.21
C TYR A 43 0.40 -12.27 -11.95
N GLU A 44 0.06 -10.98 -12.07
CA GLU A 44 0.96 -9.98 -12.63
C GLU A 44 1.91 -9.46 -11.55
N SER A 45 3.20 -9.40 -11.86
CA SER A 45 4.18 -8.77 -10.99
C SER A 45 3.70 -7.35 -10.66
N PRO A 46 3.79 -6.93 -9.38
CA PRO A 46 3.35 -5.60 -9.00
C PRO A 46 4.06 -4.58 -9.89
N PRO A 47 3.32 -3.66 -10.53
CA PRO A 47 3.91 -2.77 -11.51
C PRO A 47 5.03 -1.99 -10.87
N LYS A 48 6.18 -1.94 -11.54
CA LYS A 48 7.32 -1.14 -11.11
C LYS A 48 6.96 0.34 -11.29
N HIS A 49 6.46 0.94 -10.22
CA HIS A 49 6.20 2.36 -10.05
C HIS A 49 7.47 3.22 -10.19
N ILE A 50 8.67 2.65 -10.07
CA ILE A 50 9.95 3.36 -10.25
C ILE A 50 10.71 2.81 -11.46
N SER A 51 10.49 3.46 -12.60
CA SER A 51 11.18 3.19 -13.89
C SER A 51 12.22 4.25 -14.27
N THR A 52 12.32 5.33 -13.49
CA THR A 52 13.12 6.53 -13.83
C THR A 52 14.57 6.45 -13.32
N TYR A 53 15.35 7.51 -13.60
CA TYR A 53 16.67 7.74 -13.01
C TYR A 53 16.60 7.57 -11.48
N GLY A 54 17.54 6.82 -10.90
CA GLY A 54 17.48 6.47 -9.47
C GLY A 54 16.99 5.06 -9.15
N LYS A 55 16.43 4.31 -10.12
CA LYS A 55 15.78 3.00 -9.87
C LYS A 55 16.70 1.92 -9.29
N ASP A 56 18.01 2.01 -9.57
CA ASP A 56 19.01 1.02 -9.15
C ASP A 56 19.85 1.53 -7.97
N PHE A 57 19.57 2.74 -7.46
CA PHE A 57 20.26 3.25 -6.27
C PHE A 57 19.86 2.42 -5.05
N LYS A 58 20.87 1.86 -4.40
CA LYS A 58 20.71 1.20 -3.11
C LYS A 58 20.39 2.27 -2.06
N PHE A 59 19.16 2.29 -1.56
CA PHE A 59 18.80 3.16 -0.45
C PHE A 59 19.45 2.66 0.83
N LEU A 60 20.40 3.43 1.36
CA LEU A 60 21.07 3.16 2.62
C LEU A 60 20.18 3.59 3.80
N GLY A 61 20.37 2.95 4.96
CA GLY A 61 19.71 3.36 6.21
C GLY A 61 18.27 2.89 6.38
N ARG A 62 17.83 1.83 5.67
CA ARG A 62 16.47 1.28 5.81
C ARG A 62 16.34 0.12 6.80
N GLU A 63 17.42 -0.32 7.42
CA GLU A 63 17.37 -1.44 8.38
C GLU A 63 16.40 -1.15 9.52
N GLU A 64 16.40 0.06 10.07
CA GLU A 64 15.45 0.46 11.12
C GLU A 64 14.00 0.48 10.61
N THR A 65 13.77 0.86 9.35
CA THR A 65 12.42 0.80 8.73
C THR A 65 11.97 -0.64 8.55
N LYS A 66 12.88 -1.52 8.10
CA LYS A 66 12.65 -2.95 7.94
C LYS A 66 12.31 -3.59 9.28
N GLU A 67 13.12 -3.33 10.30
CA GLU A 67 12.93 -3.82 11.66
C GLU A 67 11.58 -3.36 12.24
N ARG A 68 11.26 -2.06 12.14
CA ARG A 68 9.97 -1.52 12.62
C ARG A 68 8.77 -2.07 11.86
N LEU A 69 8.90 -2.32 10.55
CA LEU A 69 7.83 -2.91 9.76
C LEU A 69 7.59 -4.38 10.17
N TRP A 70 8.67 -5.13 10.39
CA TRP A 70 8.61 -6.55 10.75
C TRP A 70 8.17 -6.79 12.20
N ASN A 71 8.92 -6.22 13.16
CA ASN A 71 8.76 -6.43 14.60
C ASN A 71 7.72 -5.49 15.22
N GLY A 72 7.52 -4.32 14.60
CA GLY A 72 6.66 -3.27 15.13
C GLY A 72 7.41 -2.25 15.97
N THR A 73 6.65 -1.54 16.79
CA THR A 73 7.15 -0.59 17.79
C THR A 73 6.57 -0.97 19.16
N LEU A 74 6.95 -0.24 20.21
CA LEU A 74 6.42 -0.45 21.56
C LEU A 74 4.88 -0.49 21.60
N ASN A 75 4.23 0.35 20.77
CA ASN A 75 2.79 0.58 20.82
C ASN A 75 2.01 -0.03 19.65
N LYS A 76 2.71 -0.61 18.65
CA LYS A 76 2.06 -1.09 17.43
C LYS A 76 2.70 -2.38 16.94
N ASN A 77 1.86 -3.38 16.68
CA ASN A 77 2.28 -4.65 16.11
C ASN A 77 2.83 -4.48 14.68
N GLY A 78 4.00 -5.07 14.44
CA GLY A 78 4.55 -5.24 13.09
C GLY A 78 3.88 -6.38 12.32
N VAL A 79 4.40 -6.69 11.14
CA VAL A 79 3.90 -7.79 10.29
C VAL A 79 3.88 -9.13 11.03
N LYS A 80 4.96 -9.46 11.76
CA LYS A 80 5.08 -10.75 12.48
C LYS A 80 3.96 -10.95 13.50
N LYS A 81 3.77 -9.99 14.40
CA LYS A 81 2.71 -10.07 15.42
C LYS A 81 1.30 -10.02 14.82
N ARG A 82 1.09 -9.24 13.76
CA ARG A 82 -0.20 -9.22 13.03
C ARG A 82 -0.53 -10.57 12.39
N TYR A 83 0.46 -11.24 11.83
CA TYR A 83 0.30 -12.59 11.26
C TYR A 83 -0.14 -13.59 12.33
N TYR A 84 0.53 -13.61 13.50
CA TYR A 84 0.09 -14.48 14.59
C TYR A 84 -1.30 -14.11 15.13
N ALA A 85 -1.63 -12.82 15.23
CA ALA A 85 -2.97 -12.39 15.63
C ALA A 85 -4.03 -12.87 14.63
N PHE A 86 -3.72 -12.86 13.33
CA PHE A 86 -4.58 -13.40 12.28
C PHE A 86 -4.77 -14.92 12.42
N LEU A 87 -3.68 -15.68 12.62
CA LEU A 87 -3.77 -17.14 12.84
C LEU A 87 -4.61 -17.49 14.08
N ASN A 88 -4.49 -16.70 15.14
CA ASN A 88 -5.27 -16.86 16.37
C ASN A 88 -6.68 -16.25 16.30
N LYS A 89 -7.12 -15.80 15.12
CA LYS A 89 -8.45 -15.21 14.87
C LYS A 89 -8.78 -14.04 15.81
N ILE A 90 -7.77 -13.30 16.25
CA ILE A 90 -7.96 -12.10 17.07
C ILE A 90 -8.58 -11.02 16.18
N ILE A 91 -9.74 -10.49 16.57
CA ILE A 91 -10.49 -9.50 15.79
C ILE A 91 -10.14 -8.05 16.23
N ASP A 92 -9.45 -7.89 17.37
CA ASP A 92 -9.11 -6.58 17.91
C ASP A 92 -8.35 -5.74 16.89
N ARG A 93 -8.88 -4.54 16.62
CA ARG A 93 -8.30 -3.56 15.72
C ARG A 93 -6.90 -3.13 16.15
N ASN A 94 -6.62 -3.10 17.45
CA ASN A 94 -5.29 -2.75 17.96
C ASN A 94 -4.24 -3.81 17.62
N SER A 95 -4.69 -5.05 17.41
CA SER A 95 -3.83 -6.15 16.98
C SER A 95 -3.52 -6.11 15.49
N HIS A 96 -4.31 -5.37 14.69
CA HIS A 96 -4.21 -5.25 13.23
C HIS A 96 -4.07 -3.80 12.76
N PRO A 97 -3.04 -3.05 13.22
CA PRO A 97 -2.85 -1.68 12.77
C PRO A 97 -2.58 -1.61 11.25
N ILE A 98 -3.19 -0.63 10.58
CA ILE A 98 -2.88 -0.28 9.19
C ILE A 98 -1.64 0.61 9.19
N PRO A 99 -0.52 0.19 8.57
CA PRO A 99 0.70 0.98 8.54
C PRO A 99 0.52 2.18 7.60
N PHE A 100 1.10 3.31 7.99
CA PHE A 100 1.18 4.51 7.16
C PHE A 100 2.63 4.95 7.03
N ILE A 101 2.99 5.48 5.86
CA ILE A 101 4.32 6.01 5.57
C ILE A 101 4.17 7.51 5.31
N ALA A 102 4.75 8.33 6.18
CA ALA A 102 4.71 9.78 6.09
C ALA A 102 6.12 10.35 6.17
N ALA A 103 6.47 11.23 5.23
CA ALA A 103 7.76 11.91 5.14
C ALA A 103 7.68 13.06 4.12
N GLY A 104 8.64 13.98 4.15
CA GLY A 104 8.76 15.09 3.21
C GLY A 104 8.80 14.66 1.72
N PRO A 105 8.59 15.58 0.77
CA PRO A 105 8.74 15.27 -0.65
C PRO A 105 10.17 14.78 -0.97
N GLY A 106 10.32 13.86 -1.92
CA GLY A 106 11.64 13.36 -2.35
C GLY A 106 12.26 12.26 -1.48
N THR A 107 11.67 11.91 -0.33
CA THR A 107 12.25 10.91 0.61
C THR A 107 12.09 9.44 0.20
N GLY A 108 11.55 9.16 -0.99
CA GLY A 108 11.43 7.79 -1.49
C GLY A 108 10.27 6.95 -0.90
N LYS A 109 9.17 7.58 -0.44
CA LYS A 109 7.98 6.86 0.08
C LYS A 109 7.43 5.79 -0.87
N THR A 110 7.27 6.12 -2.15
CA THR A 110 6.81 5.18 -3.18
C THR A 110 7.78 4.00 -3.31
N ARG A 111 9.09 4.26 -3.21
CA ARG A 111 10.12 3.21 -3.25
C ARG A 111 10.02 2.28 -2.06
N VAL A 112 9.76 2.80 -0.86
CA VAL A 112 9.57 1.96 0.34
C VAL A 112 8.39 1.01 0.12
N LEU A 113 7.28 1.49 -0.45
CA LEU A 113 6.14 0.62 -0.74
C LEU A 113 6.47 -0.49 -1.75
N GLU A 114 7.21 -0.18 -2.81
CA GLU A 114 7.65 -1.19 -3.77
C GLU A 114 8.59 -2.23 -3.16
N GLU A 115 9.58 -1.79 -2.38
CA GLU A 115 10.59 -2.67 -1.78
C GLU A 115 10.07 -3.42 -0.55
N SER A 116 8.96 -2.98 0.04
CA SER A 116 8.44 -3.55 1.29
C SER A 116 8.21 -5.05 1.23
N LEU A 117 7.77 -5.58 0.08
CA LEU A 117 7.59 -7.02 -0.12
C LEU A 117 8.92 -7.77 0.02
N ASN A 118 9.96 -7.32 -0.68
CA ASN A 118 11.28 -7.93 -0.62
C ASN A 118 11.89 -7.79 0.78
N MET A 119 11.70 -6.66 1.45
CA MET A 119 12.12 -6.45 2.84
C MET A 119 11.47 -7.47 3.77
N MET A 120 10.17 -7.72 3.61
CA MET A 120 9.43 -8.70 4.41
C MET A 120 9.86 -10.15 4.10
N GLN A 121 10.15 -10.48 2.84
CA GLN A 121 10.70 -11.78 2.44
C GLN A 121 12.06 -12.03 3.09
N GLN A 122 12.97 -11.05 3.03
CA GLN A 122 14.27 -11.13 3.70
C GLN A 122 14.13 -11.32 5.21
N CYS A 123 13.19 -10.63 5.85
CA CYS A 123 12.95 -10.84 7.28
C CYS A 123 12.47 -12.27 7.54
N ALA A 124 11.54 -12.80 6.75
CA ALA A 124 11.01 -14.15 6.91
C ALA A 124 12.05 -15.25 6.66
N GLU A 125 12.99 -15.03 5.74
CA GLU A 125 14.09 -15.97 5.47
C GLU A 125 15.14 -16.03 6.60
N ASN A 126 15.23 -14.97 7.41
CA ASN A 126 16.22 -14.85 8.48
C ASN A 126 15.61 -15.04 9.90
N ASP A 127 14.31 -15.33 10.00
CA ASP A 127 13.55 -15.49 11.25
C ASP A 127 13.41 -16.97 11.65
#